data_AF-A0A2A5V165-F1
#
_entry.id   AF-A0A2A5V165-F1
#
_cell.length_a   1.000
_cell.length_b   1.000
_cell.length_c   1.000
_cell.angle_alpha   90.00
_cell.angle_beta   90.00
_cell.angle_gamma   90.00
#
_symmetry.space_group_name_H-M   'P 1'
#
loop_
_entity.id
_entity.type
_entity.pdbx_description
1 polymer ?
#
loop_
_entity_poly.entity_id
_entity_poly.type
_entity_poly.pdbx_seq_one_letter_code
_entity_poly.pdbx_strand_id
1 'polypeptide(L)'
;MNRKLNKISGVTLIELLVGVAVTALMMGAMFASYTAVNSSYKQVTDKARISSSSRDIVGMMMKDIRLAGFKYYYGKNDEDIPFADNLTHVTGLEDGRGIIDSHDPIIVFRNTLGYSAADVSPSSPPSKNRTTDTCCDRIHIVYGDFDKNDPKQKYKRYRLSYFALPIDNEDGDNDNDFYGVYKTKESWIENSETPFGNWTSSCTECYRDQLVRSHLIDMEFLLFDENGHDLWKDGDYPLPDNDNRAGLYKIRQVDMSLMFRSNKEFFKTKPKKKKYLKTLNKDRYGGVGFDDKYLRDNVVVSVNTRNIGG
;
A
#
# COMPACT_ATOMS: atom_id res chain seq x y z
N MET A 1 -19.92 93.84 18.79
CA MET A 1 -20.00 92.85 17.70
C MET A 1 -19.43 91.54 18.22
N ASN A 2 -20.29 90.56 18.57
CA ASN A 2 -19.89 89.27 19.14
C ASN A 2 -19.13 88.43 18.09
N ARG A 3 -17.84 88.18 18.29
CA ARG A 3 -17.09 87.18 17.52
C ARG A 3 -17.42 85.79 18.09
N LYS A 4 -18.21 85.00 17.36
CA LYS A 4 -18.35 83.55 17.60
C LYS A 4 -17.01 82.88 17.28
N LEU A 5 -16.33 82.35 18.31
CA LEU A 5 -15.22 81.42 18.13
C LEU A 5 -15.82 80.02 17.90
N ASN A 6 -15.62 79.45 16.71
CA ASN A 6 -15.99 78.06 16.45
C ASN A 6 -15.07 77.13 17.27
N LYS A 7 -15.65 76.29 18.12
CA LYS A 7 -14.92 75.22 18.84
C LYS A 7 -14.47 74.17 17.82
N ILE A 8 -13.23 74.22 17.40
CA ILE A 8 -12.58 73.10 16.72
C ILE A 8 -12.20 72.12 17.82
N SER A 9 -12.89 70.97 17.89
CA SER A 9 -12.56 69.88 18.81
C SER A 9 -11.28 69.20 18.32
N GLY A 10 -10.12 69.78 18.65
CA GLY A 10 -8.83 69.17 18.35
C GLY A 10 -8.63 67.93 19.19
N VAL A 11 -8.44 66.78 18.54
CA VAL A 11 -8.07 65.53 19.20
C VAL A 11 -6.66 65.70 19.76
N THR A 12 -6.44 65.27 21.01
CA THR A 12 -5.12 65.37 21.63
C THR A 12 -4.17 64.33 21.03
N LEU A 13 -2.87 64.63 20.97
CA LEU A 13 -1.84 63.70 20.46
C LEU A 13 -1.92 62.33 21.15
N ILE A 14 -2.25 62.33 22.45
CA ILE A 14 -2.32 61.11 23.25
C ILE A 14 -3.54 60.25 22.89
N GLU A 15 -4.70 60.84 22.59
CA GLU A 15 -5.87 60.09 22.11
C GLU A 15 -5.59 59.40 20.76
N LEU A 16 -4.85 60.08 19.87
CA LEU A 16 -4.46 59.52 18.58
C LEU A 16 -3.44 58.37 18.75
N LEU A 17 -2.46 58.53 19.65
CA LEU A 17 -1.49 57.48 19.98
C LEU A 17 -2.15 56.25 20.59
N VAL A 18 -3.11 56.43 21.51
CA VAL A 18 -3.85 55.31 22.10
C VAL A 18 -4.69 54.60 21.05
N GLY A 19 -5.36 55.32 20.15
CA GLY A 19 -6.12 54.72 19.04
C GLY A 19 -5.24 53.88 18.11
N VAL A 20 -4.07 54.38 17.72
CA VAL A 20 -3.10 53.63 16.91
C VAL A 20 -2.54 52.43 17.67
N ALA A 21 -2.26 52.56 18.97
CA ALA A 21 -1.76 51.45 19.79
C ALA A 21 -2.79 50.32 19.92
N VAL A 22 -4.06 50.64 20.18
CA VAL A 22 -5.13 49.63 20.30
C VAL A 22 -5.40 48.94 18.97
N THR A 23 -5.44 49.67 17.86
CA THR A 23 -5.64 49.08 16.53
C THR A 23 -4.46 48.19 16.11
N ALA A 24 -3.22 48.59 16.42
CA ALA A 24 -2.04 47.77 16.19
C ALA A 24 -2.07 46.47 17.03
N LEU A 25 -2.47 46.55 18.30
CA LEU A 25 -2.66 45.37 19.16
C LEU A 25 -3.75 44.44 18.62
N MET A 26 -4.88 44.98 18.17
CA MET A 26 -5.95 44.19 17.56
C MET A 26 -5.49 43.49 16.28
N MET A 27 -4.83 44.21 15.37
CA MET A 27 -4.29 43.62 14.14
C MET A 27 -3.22 42.55 14.45
N GLY A 28 -2.36 42.80 15.43
CA GLY A 28 -1.37 41.83 15.89
C GLY A 28 -2.01 40.56 16.45
N ALA A 29 -3.04 40.70 17.28
CA ALA A 29 -3.80 39.59 17.82
C ALA A 29 -4.54 38.80 16.71
N MET A 30 -5.19 39.48 15.77
CA MET A 30 -5.85 38.84 14.63
C MET A 30 -4.88 38.03 13.77
N PHE A 31 -3.71 38.59 13.47
CA PHE A 31 -2.66 37.89 12.72
C PHE A 31 -2.17 36.64 13.47
N ALA A 32 -1.90 36.75 14.77
CA ALA A 32 -1.51 35.62 15.60
C ALA A 32 -2.59 34.53 15.64
N SER A 33 -3.87 34.91 15.79
CA SER A 33 -4.99 33.96 15.76
C SER A 33 -5.12 33.27 14.39
N TYR A 34 -5.02 34.02 13.29
CA TYR A 34 -5.10 33.46 11.94
C TYR A 34 -3.97 32.45 11.68
N THR A 35 -2.74 32.78 12.05
CA THR A 35 -1.59 31.87 11.86
C THR A 35 -1.72 30.60 12.70
N ALA A 36 -2.18 30.71 13.95
CA ALA A 36 -2.47 29.56 14.81
C ALA A 36 -3.55 28.64 14.22
N VAL A 37 -4.69 29.21 13.79
CA VAL A 37 -5.79 28.46 13.17
C VAL A 37 -5.36 27.81 11.87
N ASN A 38 -4.69 28.55 10.97
CA ASN A 38 -4.23 28.03 9.69
C ASN A 38 -3.23 26.87 9.88
N SER A 39 -2.31 26.97 10.84
CA SER A 39 -1.37 25.88 11.13
C SER A 39 -2.08 24.63 11.67
N SER A 40 -3.12 24.81 12.48
CA SER A 40 -3.92 23.70 13.02
C SER A 40 -4.77 23.04 11.93
N TYR A 41 -5.37 23.86 11.06
CA TYR A 41 -6.15 23.38 9.91
C TYR A 41 -5.29 22.50 9.00
N LYS A 42 -4.09 22.98 8.62
CA LYS A 42 -3.14 22.21 7.79
C LYS A 42 -2.80 20.84 8.40
N GLN A 43 -2.54 20.78 9.71
CA GLN A 43 -2.26 19.51 10.39
C GLN A 43 -3.45 18.53 10.30
N VAL A 44 -4.68 19.02 10.52
CA VAL A 44 -5.87 18.16 10.43
C VAL A 44 -6.09 17.68 9.00
N THR A 45 -5.94 18.57 8.02
CA THR A 45 -6.11 18.22 6.60
C THR A 45 -5.06 17.23 6.12
N ASP A 46 -3.78 17.42 6.51
CA ASP A 46 -2.70 16.52 6.10
C ASP A 46 -2.86 15.13 6.71
N LYS A 47 -3.24 15.05 7.99
CA LYS A 47 -3.58 13.78 8.64
C LYS A 47 -4.76 13.09 7.95
N ALA A 48 -5.82 13.84 7.63
CA ALA A 48 -6.98 13.29 6.94
C ALA A 48 -6.63 12.82 5.51
N ARG A 49 -5.76 13.53 4.80
CA ARG A 49 -5.29 13.17 3.45
C ARG A 49 -4.49 11.87 3.47
N ILE A 50 -3.57 11.70 4.44
CA ILE A 50 -2.83 10.45 4.61
C ILE A 50 -3.82 9.31 4.88
N SER A 51 -4.68 9.46 5.88
CA SER A 51 -5.62 8.42 6.30
C SER A 51 -6.60 7.99 5.19
N SER A 52 -7.14 8.95 4.42
CA SER A 52 -8.01 8.65 3.27
C SER A 52 -7.25 7.87 2.19
N SER A 53 -6.09 8.37 1.77
CA SER A 53 -5.30 7.69 0.74
C SER A 53 -4.81 6.30 1.15
N SER A 54 -4.51 6.09 2.45
CA SER A 54 -4.16 4.78 2.99
C SER A 54 -5.34 3.81 2.92
N ARG A 55 -6.58 4.28 3.12
CA ARG A 55 -7.79 3.45 2.97
C ARG A 55 -8.08 3.10 1.52
N ASP A 56 -7.75 3.97 0.56
CA ASP A 56 -7.97 3.70 -0.86
C ASP A 56 -7.09 2.53 -1.37
N ILE A 57 -5.79 2.55 -1.06
CA ILE A 57 -4.86 1.45 -1.40
C ILE A 57 -5.26 0.14 -0.69
N VAL A 58 -5.59 0.23 0.59
CA VAL A 58 -6.06 -0.90 1.37
C VAL A 58 -7.33 -1.47 0.78
N GLY A 59 -8.32 -0.65 0.41
CA GLY A 59 -9.54 -1.09 -0.24
C GLY A 59 -9.29 -1.79 -1.57
N MET A 60 -8.32 -1.32 -2.36
CA MET A 60 -7.88 -1.98 -3.59
C MET A 60 -7.26 -3.36 -3.31
N MET A 61 -6.31 -3.45 -2.37
CA MET A 61 -5.70 -4.73 -1.98
C MET A 61 -6.72 -5.70 -1.41
N MET A 62 -7.66 -5.25 -0.57
CA MET A 62 -8.75 -6.09 -0.05
C MET A 62 -9.57 -6.70 -1.17
N LYS A 63 -9.93 -5.92 -2.19
CA LYS A 63 -10.71 -6.40 -3.33
C LYS A 63 -9.94 -7.50 -4.07
N ASP A 64 -8.66 -7.29 -4.29
CA ASP A 64 -7.80 -8.26 -5.00
C ASP A 64 -7.59 -9.54 -4.18
N ILE A 65 -7.29 -9.43 -2.88
CA ILE A 65 -7.15 -10.59 -1.97
C ILE A 65 -8.46 -11.40 -1.93
N ARG A 66 -9.62 -10.74 -1.96
CA ARG A 66 -10.92 -11.44 -2.00
C ARG A 66 -11.20 -12.16 -3.31
N LEU A 67 -10.55 -11.76 -4.40
CA LEU A 67 -10.62 -12.47 -5.68
C LEU A 67 -9.65 -13.66 -5.73
N ALA A 68 -8.67 -13.74 -4.84
CA ALA A 68 -7.73 -14.85 -4.79
C ALA A 68 -8.43 -16.22 -4.87
N GLY A 69 -7.95 -17.08 -5.78
CA GLY A 69 -8.48 -18.42 -6.01
C GLY A 69 -9.80 -18.47 -6.76
N PHE A 70 -10.34 -17.33 -7.22
CA PHE A 70 -11.57 -17.31 -8.00
C PHE A 70 -11.40 -18.10 -9.30
N LYS A 71 -12.40 -18.93 -9.65
CA LYS A 71 -12.47 -19.68 -10.90
C LYS A 71 -13.84 -19.43 -11.53
N TYR A 72 -13.86 -19.20 -12.84
CA TYR A 72 -15.11 -19.01 -13.56
C TYR A 72 -15.65 -20.36 -14.06
N TYR A 73 -16.96 -20.53 -13.95
CA TYR A 73 -17.70 -21.69 -14.46
C TYR A 73 -18.76 -21.18 -15.44
N TYR A 74 -18.56 -21.42 -16.74
CA TYR A 74 -19.50 -20.97 -17.77
C TYR A 74 -20.80 -21.78 -17.74
N GLY A 75 -20.74 -23.03 -17.27
CA GLY A 75 -21.89 -23.91 -17.18
C GLY A 75 -22.12 -24.72 -18.46
N LYS A 76 -23.23 -25.47 -18.49
CA LYS A 76 -23.62 -26.23 -19.67
C LYS A 76 -24.08 -25.26 -20.75
N ASN A 77 -23.47 -25.35 -21.92
CA ASN A 77 -23.72 -24.47 -23.04
C ASN A 77 -23.75 -25.28 -24.33
N ASP A 78 -24.40 -24.74 -25.36
CA ASP A 78 -24.47 -25.34 -26.71
C ASP A 78 -23.28 -24.90 -27.58
N GLU A 79 -22.33 -24.17 -27.00
CA GLU A 79 -21.10 -23.73 -27.62
C GLU A 79 -20.00 -24.75 -27.28
N ASP A 80 -18.94 -24.86 -28.08
CA ASP A 80 -17.81 -25.75 -27.78
C ASP A 80 -16.89 -25.12 -26.72
N ILE A 81 -17.48 -24.69 -25.59
CA ILE A 81 -16.80 -24.05 -24.48
C ILE A 81 -16.85 -25.03 -23.29
N PRO A 82 -15.69 -25.39 -22.72
CA PRO A 82 -15.65 -26.23 -21.52
C PRO A 82 -16.51 -25.67 -20.39
N PHE A 83 -17.12 -26.55 -19.60
CA PHE A 83 -17.98 -26.17 -18.46
C PHE A 83 -17.26 -25.31 -17.42
N ALA A 84 -15.98 -25.59 -17.18
CA ALA A 84 -15.10 -24.93 -16.23
C ALA A 84 -13.79 -24.53 -16.90
N ASP A 85 -13.00 -23.71 -16.22
CA ASP A 85 -11.63 -23.37 -16.58
C ASP A 85 -10.83 -24.62 -16.99
N ASN A 86 -10.35 -24.62 -18.24
CA ASN A 86 -9.57 -25.71 -18.83
C ASN A 86 -8.06 -25.41 -18.89
N LEU A 87 -7.60 -24.30 -18.29
CA LEU A 87 -6.18 -23.97 -18.21
C LEU A 87 -5.45 -24.89 -17.23
N THR A 88 -4.25 -25.33 -17.60
CA THR A 88 -3.41 -26.16 -16.72
C THR A 88 -3.13 -25.48 -15.39
N HIS A 89 -3.18 -26.26 -14.30
CA HIS A 89 -2.79 -25.76 -12.98
C HIS A 89 -1.31 -26.06 -12.76
N VAL A 90 -0.50 -25.01 -12.60
CA VAL A 90 0.94 -25.08 -12.37
C VAL A 90 1.16 -24.81 -10.89
N THR A 91 1.78 -25.74 -10.19
CA THR A 91 2.13 -25.61 -8.77
C THR A 91 3.46 -24.87 -8.58
N GLY A 92 4.30 -24.81 -9.62
CA GLY A 92 5.64 -24.24 -9.55
C GLY A 92 6.71 -25.25 -9.13
N LEU A 93 6.38 -26.55 -9.09
CA LEU A 93 7.29 -27.66 -8.80
C LEU A 93 7.53 -28.56 -10.02
N GLU A 94 6.84 -28.30 -11.12
CA GLU A 94 6.99 -29.05 -12.36
C GLU A 94 8.39 -28.82 -12.98
N ASP A 95 8.86 -29.77 -13.78
CA ASP A 95 10.18 -29.68 -14.42
C ASP A 95 10.30 -28.39 -15.26
N GLY A 96 11.30 -27.56 -14.94
CA GLY A 96 11.54 -26.29 -15.61
C GLY A 96 10.65 -25.13 -15.15
N ARG A 97 9.85 -25.31 -14.09
CA ARG A 97 9.03 -24.27 -13.44
C ARG A 97 9.60 -23.92 -12.06
N GLY A 98 9.18 -22.77 -11.55
CA GLY A 98 9.48 -22.36 -10.17
C GLY A 98 8.29 -21.72 -9.48
N ILE A 99 8.50 -21.24 -8.25
CA ILE A 99 7.45 -20.55 -7.46
C ILE A 99 6.84 -19.37 -8.24
N ILE A 100 7.62 -18.70 -9.09
CA ILE A 100 7.15 -17.61 -9.95
C ILE A 100 6.17 -18.07 -11.04
N ASP A 101 6.06 -19.36 -11.34
CA ASP A 101 5.07 -19.88 -12.28
C ASP A 101 3.81 -20.38 -11.58
N SER A 102 3.83 -20.47 -10.24
CA SER A 102 2.73 -21.03 -9.47
C SER A 102 1.40 -20.29 -9.70
N HIS A 103 0.33 -21.08 -9.78
CA HIS A 103 -1.06 -20.65 -9.84
C HIS A 103 -1.73 -20.64 -8.46
N ASP A 104 -0.97 -20.82 -7.38
CA ASP A 104 -1.51 -20.84 -6.04
C ASP A 104 -2.17 -19.50 -5.69
N PRO A 105 -3.35 -19.51 -5.03
CA PRO A 105 -4.18 -18.31 -4.86
C PRO A 105 -3.49 -17.14 -4.18
N ILE A 106 -2.72 -17.39 -3.13
CA ILE A 106 -2.01 -16.40 -2.33
C ILE A 106 -0.65 -16.96 -1.94
N ILE A 107 0.41 -16.22 -2.25
CA ILE A 107 1.77 -16.50 -1.79
C ILE A 107 2.32 -15.22 -1.17
N VAL A 108 2.85 -15.31 0.06
CA VAL A 108 3.49 -14.18 0.76
C VAL A 108 4.97 -14.49 0.96
N PHE A 109 5.83 -13.60 0.48
CA PHE A 109 7.26 -13.62 0.76
C PHE A 109 7.57 -12.57 1.81
N ARG A 110 8.06 -13.00 2.98
CA ARG A 110 8.46 -12.05 4.02
C ARG A 110 9.73 -11.32 3.62
N ASN A 111 9.82 -10.06 4.05
CA ASN A 111 11.04 -9.28 3.98
C ASN A 111 11.73 -9.28 2.60
N THR A 112 10.93 -9.33 1.53
CA THR A 112 11.39 -9.46 0.14
C THR A 112 10.94 -8.23 -0.63
N LEU A 113 11.91 -7.40 -1.03
CA LEU A 113 11.68 -6.20 -1.83
C LEU A 113 11.68 -6.53 -3.32
N GLY A 114 10.93 -5.72 -4.07
CA GLY A 114 10.90 -5.80 -5.52
C GLY A 114 10.21 -7.05 -6.08
N TYR A 115 9.91 -6.95 -7.36
CA TYR A 115 9.41 -8.04 -8.17
C TYR A 115 9.69 -7.72 -9.64
N SER A 116 10.09 -8.73 -10.40
CA SER A 116 10.19 -8.62 -11.87
C SER A 116 9.15 -9.56 -12.47
N ALA A 117 8.40 -9.08 -13.45
CA ALA A 117 7.44 -9.88 -14.19
C ALA A 117 8.15 -11.06 -14.88
N ALA A 118 7.43 -12.17 -15.06
CA ALA A 118 8.00 -13.42 -15.56
C ALA A 118 8.53 -13.33 -17.01
N ASP A 119 7.97 -12.41 -17.82
CA ASP A 119 8.39 -12.16 -19.20
C ASP A 119 9.51 -11.10 -19.32
N VAL A 120 10.07 -10.64 -18.20
CA VAL A 120 11.13 -9.64 -18.15
C VAL A 120 12.36 -10.23 -17.47
N SER A 121 13.55 -9.91 -18.01
CA SER A 121 14.79 -10.29 -17.35
C SER A 121 14.85 -9.70 -15.93
N PRO A 122 15.08 -10.52 -14.90
CA PRO A 122 15.06 -10.05 -13.52
C PRO A 122 16.12 -8.96 -13.33
N SER A 123 15.69 -7.82 -12.77
CA SER A 123 16.63 -6.79 -12.31
C SER A 123 17.34 -7.27 -11.05
N SER A 124 18.48 -6.66 -10.73
CA SER A 124 19.16 -6.89 -9.45
C SER A 124 18.16 -6.68 -8.29
N PRO A 125 18.08 -7.59 -7.30
CA PRO A 125 17.19 -7.44 -6.17
C PRO A 125 17.45 -6.09 -5.47
N PRO A 126 16.42 -5.28 -5.23
CA PRO A 126 16.60 -4.00 -4.54
C PRO A 126 17.03 -4.25 -3.09
N SER A 127 17.99 -3.47 -2.62
CA SER A 127 18.37 -3.43 -1.22
C SER A 127 17.43 -2.50 -0.44
N LYS A 128 17.32 -2.75 0.87
CA LYS A 128 16.71 -1.79 1.78
C LYS A 128 17.52 -0.48 1.79
N ASN A 129 16.85 0.65 2.01
CA ASN A 129 17.50 1.94 2.25
C ASN A 129 18.40 1.86 3.48
N ARG A 130 17.92 1.16 4.52
CA ARG A 130 18.67 0.91 5.77
C ARG A 130 18.52 -0.52 6.21
N THR A 131 19.58 -1.07 6.81
CA THR A 131 19.56 -2.41 7.41
C THR A 131 18.57 -2.54 8.56
N THR A 132 18.20 -1.43 9.20
CA THR A 132 17.23 -1.36 10.29
C THR A 132 15.78 -1.22 9.84
N ASP A 133 15.52 -1.03 8.53
CA ASP A 133 14.16 -0.88 8.03
C ASP A 133 13.39 -2.19 8.17
N THR A 134 12.17 -2.13 8.71
CA THR A 134 11.30 -3.31 8.91
C THR A 134 10.63 -3.79 7.62
N CYS A 135 10.53 -2.90 6.63
CA CYS A 135 9.98 -3.14 5.31
C CYS A 135 10.70 -4.26 4.54
N CYS A 136 10.02 -5.02 3.68
CA CYS A 136 8.58 -5.18 3.51
C CYS A 136 8.29 -6.60 3.02
N ASP A 137 7.05 -7.05 3.16
CA ASP A 137 6.60 -8.30 2.56
C ASP A 137 6.14 -8.06 1.11
N ARG A 138 6.16 -9.11 0.31
CA ARG A 138 5.59 -9.17 -1.04
C ARG A 138 4.46 -10.19 -1.06
N ILE A 139 3.37 -9.88 -1.75
CA ILE A 139 2.24 -10.80 -1.91
C ILE A 139 1.93 -11.00 -3.40
N HIS A 140 1.75 -12.26 -3.79
CA HIS A 140 1.20 -12.67 -5.08
C HIS A 140 -0.23 -13.16 -4.88
N ILE A 141 -1.13 -12.73 -5.75
CA ILE A 141 -2.54 -13.06 -5.72
C ILE A 141 -2.93 -13.55 -7.10
N VAL A 142 -3.42 -14.79 -7.19
CA VAL A 142 -3.84 -15.41 -8.45
C VAL A 142 -5.35 -15.59 -8.47
N TYR A 143 -5.99 -15.20 -9.58
CA TYR A 143 -7.43 -15.38 -9.79
C TYR A 143 -7.74 -15.59 -11.27
N GLY A 144 -8.85 -16.28 -11.55
CA GLY A 144 -9.36 -16.52 -12.90
C GLY A 144 -10.30 -15.43 -13.40
N ASP A 145 -10.59 -15.44 -14.68
CA ASP A 145 -11.65 -14.65 -15.32
C ASP A 145 -12.13 -15.35 -16.61
N PHE A 146 -13.07 -14.77 -17.33
CA PHE A 146 -13.61 -15.32 -18.56
C PHE A 146 -14.00 -14.22 -19.56
N ASP A 147 -13.48 -14.33 -20.78
CA ASP A 147 -13.88 -13.53 -21.93
C ASP A 147 -14.36 -14.43 -23.06
N LYS A 148 -15.67 -14.44 -23.29
CA LYS A 148 -16.30 -15.19 -24.39
C LYS A 148 -15.80 -14.74 -25.76
N ASN A 149 -15.40 -13.48 -25.91
CA ASN A 149 -15.02 -12.89 -27.19
C ASN A 149 -13.57 -13.19 -27.56
N ASP A 150 -12.76 -13.72 -26.64
CA ASP A 150 -11.39 -14.11 -26.97
C ASP A 150 -11.41 -15.40 -27.80
N PRO A 151 -10.92 -15.36 -29.06
CA PRO A 151 -10.97 -16.51 -29.95
C PRO A 151 -9.90 -17.57 -29.61
N LYS A 152 -8.82 -17.20 -28.91
CA LYS A 152 -7.68 -18.07 -28.62
C LYS A 152 -7.81 -18.72 -27.25
N GLN A 153 -8.26 -17.97 -26.26
CA GLN A 153 -8.28 -18.42 -24.87
C GLN A 153 -9.38 -17.69 -24.08
N LYS A 154 -10.56 -18.33 -23.98
CA LYS A 154 -11.74 -17.75 -23.31
C LYS A 154 -11.58 -17.67 -21.79
N TYR A 155 -11.03 -18.71 -21.17
CA TYR A 155 -10.71 -18.69 -19.75
C TYR A 155 -9.41 -17.95 -19.51
N LYS A 156 -9.40 -17.04 -18.54
CA LYS A 156 -8.26 -16.20 -18.21
C LYS A 156 -7.77 -16.52 -16.81
N ARG A 157 -6.49 -16.24 -16.57
CA ARG A 157 -5.90 -16.27 -15.24
C ARG A 157 -4.94 -15.11 -15.11
N TYR A 158 -5.06 -14.38 -14.01
CA TYR A 158 -4.24 -13.23 -13.71
C TYR A 158 -3.47 -13.44 -12.43
N ARG A 159 -2.27 -12.87 -12.38
CA ARG A 159 -1.50 -12.68 -11.16
C ARG A 159 -1.38 -11.19 -10.89
N LEU A 160 -1.62 -10.82 -9.65
CA LEU A 160 -1.30 -9.51 -9.10
C LEU A 160 -0.17 -9.65 -8.09
N SER A 161 0.86 -8.84 -8.27
CA SER A 161 2.02 -8.80 -7.40
C SER A 161 2.09 -7.43 -6.75
N TYR A 162 1.97 -7.38 -5.42
CA TYR A 162 2.19 -6.18 -4.61
C TYR A 162 3.54 -6.30 -3.90
N PHE A 163 4.38 -5.30 -4.07
CA PHE A 163 5.74 -5.28 -3.53
C PHE A 163 6.19 -3.86 -3.25
N ALA A 164 7.25 -3.72 -2.47
CA ALA A 164 7.85 -2.43 -2.17
C ALA A 164 9.16 -2.23 -2.95
N LEU A 165 9.40 -1.00 -3.41
CA LEU A 165 10.69 -0.56 -3.93
C LEU A 165 11.18 0.67 -3.17
N PRO A 166 12.50 0.82 -2.98
CA PRO A 166 13.07 2.02 -2.40
C PRO A 166 12.86 3.24 -3.30
N ILE A 167 12.62 4.39 -2.68
CA ILE A 167 12.53 5.70 -3.32
C ILE A 167 13.43 6.65 -2.53
N ASP A 168 14.45 7.17 -3.21
CA ASP A 168 15.36 8.17 -2.66
C ASP A 168 14.63 9.50 -2.52
N ASN A 169 14.80 10.16 -1.38
CA ASN A 169 14.20 11.47 -1.18
C ASN A 169 14.99 12.57 -1.93
N GLU A 170 14.27 13.55 -2.48
CA GLU A 170 14.86 14.67 -3.22
C GLU A 170 15.74 15.59 -2.34
N ASP A 171 15.59 15.51 -1.02
CA ASP A 171 16.33 16.31 -0.04
C ASP A 171 17.80 15.86 0.14
N GLY A 172 18.20 14.72 -0.41
CA GLY A 172 19.58 14.19 -0.33
C GLY A 172 20.01 13.65 1.04
N ASP A 173 19.07 13.53 1.97
CA ASP A 173 19.27 12.91 3.29
C ASP A 173 18.69 11.50 3.31
N ASN A 174 19.56 10.49 3.32
CA ASN A 174 19.20 9.08 3.27
C ASN A 174 18.33 8.65 4.47
N ASP A 175 18.39 9.36 5.61
CA ASP A 175 17.50 9.09 6.74
C ASP A 175 16.03 9.39 6.40
N ASN A 176 15.81 10.23 5.39
CA ASN A 176 14.50 10.54 4.86
C ASN A 176 14.13 9.68 3.65
N ASP A 177 14.87 8.65 3.26
CA ASP A 177 14.41 7.76 2.20
C ASP A 177 13.20 6.93 2.66
N PHE A 178 12.40 6.49 1.70
CA PHE A 178 11.16 5.78 1.95
C PHE A 178 10.92 4.71 0.89
N TYR A 179 9.84 3.95 1.03
CA TYR A 179 9.44 2.96 0.05
C TYR A 179 8.18 3.41 -0.70
N GLY A 180 8.02 2.93 -1.92
CA GLY A 180 6.76 2.94 -2.65
C GLY A 180 6.15 1.55 -2.67
N VAL A 181 4.82 1.45 -2.60
CA VAL A 181 4.07 0.26 -2.96
C VAL A 181 3.83 0.27 -4.46
N TYR A 182 4.26 -0.80 -5.11
CA TYR A 182 4.12 -1.04 -6.52
C TYR A 182 3.19 -2.22 -6.76
N LYS A 183 2.55 -2.22 -7.93
CA LYS A 183 1.66 -3.28 -8.40
C LYS A 183 2.01 -3.68 -9.81
N THR A 184 2.12 -4.98 -10.03
CA THR A 184 2.28 -5.60 -11.36
C THR A 184 1.11 -6.54 -11.61
N LYS A 185 0.50 -6.46 -12.80
CA LYS A 185 -0.55 -7.36 -13.27
C LYS A 185 -0.05 -8.15 -14.47
N GLU A 186 -0.15 -9.47 -14.37
CA GLU A 186 0.24 -10.42 -15.41
C GLU A 186 -0.94 -11.33 -15.76
N SER A 187 -0.97 -11.82 -17.00
CA SER A 187 -1.93 -12.80 -17.50
C SER A 187 -1.24 -14.08 -17.92
N TRP A 188 -1.85 -15.22 -17.62
CA TRP A 188 -1.42 -16.52 -18.11
C TRP A 188 -1.91 -16.75 -19.55
N ILE A 189 -1.00 -17.04 -20.46
CA ILE A 189 -1.31 -17.36 -21.86
C ILE A 189 -0.98 -18.81 -22.14
N GLU A 190 -2.02 -19.61 -22.39
CA GLU A 190 -1.97 -21.03 -22.74
C GLU A 190 -2.93 -21.30 -23.90
N ASN A 191 -2.36 -21.55 -25.08
CA ASN A 191 -3.11 -21.79 -26.32
C ASN A 191 -2.31 -22.73 -27.23
N SER A 192 -2.79 -22.97 -28.46
CA SER A 192 -2.13 -23.85 -29.42
C SER A 192 -0.70 -23.43 -29.81
N GLU A 193 -0.38 -22.13 -29.73
CA GLU A 193 0.96 -21.59 -29.99
C GLU A 193 1.86 -21.70 -28.75
N THR A 194 1.28 -21.61 -27.54
CA THR A 194 1.97 -21.70 -26.24
C THR A 194 1.38 -22.81 -25.35
N PRO A 195 1.54 -24.09 -25.70
CA PRO A 195 0.83 -25.19 -25.04
C PRO A 195 1.27 -25.44 -23.59
N PHE A 196 2.48 -25.05 -23.24
CA PHE A 196 2.98 -25.16 -21.86
C PHE A 196 2.51 -24.01 -20.96
N GLY A 197 1.96 -22.95 -21.55
CA GLY A 197 1.53 -21.74 -20.88
C GLY A 197 2.69 -20.87 -20.35
N ASN A 198 2.54 -19.55 -20.32
CA ASN A 198 3.49 -18.65 -19.65
C ASN A 198 2.80 -17.39 -19.14
N TRP A 199 3.34 -16.84 -18.05
CA TRP A 199 2.95 -15.52 -17.56
C TRP A 199 3.50 -14.42 -18.48
N THR A 200 2.65 -13.45 -18.83
CA THR A 200 3.08 -12.22 -19.50
C THR A 200 2.47 -11.00 -18.85
N SER A 201 3.20 -9.90 -18.89
CA SER A 201 2.76 -8.58 -18.48
C SER A 201 2.48 -7.65 -19.66
N SER A 202 2.49 -8.17 -20.90
CA SER A 202 2.31 -7.39 -22.14
C SER A 202 0.87 -7.41 -22.68
N CYS A 203 -0.09 -7.91 -21.91
CA CYS A 203 -1.50 -7.96 -22.29
C CYS A 203 -2.19 -6.58 -22.19
N THR A 204 -3.35 -6.40 -22.83
CA THR A 204 -4.08 -5.09 -22.90
C THR A 204 -4.41 -4.49 -21.53
N GLU A 205 -4.66 -5.32 -20.54
CA GLU A 205 -5.03 -4.93 -19.17
C GLU A 205 -3.88 -5.14 -18.16
N CYS A 206 -2.73 -5.60 -18.64
CA CYS A 206 -1.53 -5.84 -17.84
C CYS A 206 -0.72 -4.56 -17.70
N TYR A 207 0.06 -4.48 -16.63
CA TYR A 207 0.99 -3.39 -16.38
C TYR A 207 2.07 -3.85 -15.42
N ARG A 208 3.23 -3.19 -15.48
CA ARG A 208 4.38 -3.47 -14.63
C ARG A 208 4.69 -2.26 -13.78
N ASP A 209 5.17 -2.52 -12.57
CA ASP A 209 5.81 -1.52 -11.71
C ASP A 209 4.98 -0.24 -11.58
N GLN A 210 3.66 -0.38 -11.47
CA GLN A 210 2.77 0.76 -11.30
C GLN A 210 2.88 1.23 -9.86
N LEU A 211 3.39 2.43 -9.65
CA LEU A 211 3.41 3.06 -8.32
C LEU A 211 1.96 3.30 -7.87
N VAL A 212 1.54 2.57 -6.85
CA VAL A 212 0.22 2.72 -6.22
C VAL A 212 0.29 3.80 -5.14
N ARG A 213 1.35 3.76 -4.33
CA ARG A 213 1.48 4.68 -3.19
C ARG A 213 2.92 4.89 -2.77
N SER A 214 3.32 6.13 -2.55
CA SER A 214 4.64 6.48 -1.97
C SER A 214 4.58 6.65 -0.45
N HIS A 215 5.76 6.87 0.16
CA HIS A 215 5.92 7.13 1.59
C HIS A 215 5.52 5.96 2.49
N LEU A 216 5.70 4.74 1.99
CA LEU A 216 5.58 3.51 2.76
C LEU A 216 6.79 3.38 3.71
N ILE A 217 6.50 3.01 4.95
CA ILE A 217 7.49 2.65 5.96
C ILE A 217 7.53 1.14 6.14
N ASP A 218 6.36 0.50 6.11
CA ASP A 218 6.25 -0.93 6.34
C ASP A 218 4.98 -1.51 5.70
N MET A 219 5.07 -2.74 5.20
CA MET A 219 3.97 -3.50 4.60
C MET A 219 4.06 -4.94 5.06
N GLU A 220 3.11 -5.36 5.90
CA GLU A 220 3.04 -6.66 6.56
C GLU A 220 1.84 -7.46 6.09
N PHE A 221 2.02 -8.77 5.90
CA PHE A 221 0.92 -9.71 5.71
C PHE A 221 1.06 -10.90 6.67
N LEU A 222 -0.03 -11.21 7.36
CA LEU A 222 -0.20 -12.43 8.15
C LEU A 222 -1.28 -13.30 7.54
N LEU A 223 -1.06 -14.61 7.56
CA LEU A 223 -1.94 -15.60 6.95
C LEU A 223 -2.54 -16.48 8.05
N PHE A 224 -3.86 -16.63 8.05
CA PHE A 224 -4.57 -17.42 9.04
C PHE A 224 -5.44 -18.49 8.39
N ASP A 225 -5.56 -19.64 9.07
CA ASP A 225 -6.46 -20.72 8.69
C ASP A 225 -7.92 -20.47 9.15
N GLU A 226 -8.80 -21.44 8.90
CA GLU A 226 -10.23 -21.37 9.28
C GLU A 226 -10.48 -21.26 10.79
N ASN A 227 -9.52 -21.70 11.60
CA ASN A 227 -9.60 -21.66 13.06
C ASN A 227 -8.92 -20.41 13.63
N GLY A 228 -8.40 -19.53 12.77
CA GLY A 228 -7.64 -18.35 13.17
C GLY A 228 -6.22 -18.67 13.65
N HIS A 229 -5.67 -19.84 13.31
CA HIS A 229 -4.27 -20.17 13.59
C HIS A 229 -3.37 -19.54 12.53
N ASP A 230 -2.31 -18.88 12.97
CA ASP A 230 -1.27 -18.34 12.09
C ASP A 230 -0.64 -19.48 11.30
N LEU A 231 -0.57 -19.32 9.98
CA LEU A 231 0.02 -20.28 9.07
C LEU A 231 1.55 -20.16 9.00
N TRP A 232 2.14 -19.21 9.72
CA TRP A 232 3.59 -19.14 9.95
C TRP A 232 4.09 -20.34 10.76
N LYS A 233 4.86 -21.23 10.12
CA LYS A 233 5.39 -22.46 10.74
C LYS A 233 6.83 -22.71 10.32
N ASP A 234 7.64 -23.16 11.26
CA ASP A 234 9.05 -23.54 11.02
C ASP A 234 9.92 -22.44 10.38
N GLY A 235 9.53 -21.17 10.56
CA GLY A 235 10.28 -20.02 10.07
C GLY A 235 9.88 -19.52 8.68
N ASP A 236 8.82 -20.08 8.08
CA ASP A 236 8.30 -19.62 6.79
C ASP A 236 6.76 -19.70 6.71
N TYR A 237 6.18 -18.97 5.75
CA TYR A 237 4.79 -19.14 5.34
C TYR A 237 4.64 -20.36 4.41
N PRO A 238 3.43 -20.87 4.18
CA PRO A 238 3.19 -21.87 3.15
C PRO A 238 3.72 -21.40 1.80
N LEU A 239 4.61 -22.18 1.19
CA LEU A 239 5.15 -21.97 -0.14
C LEU A 239 5.01 -23.27 -0.93
N PRO A 240 5.01 -23.23 -2.27
CA PRO A 240 4.84 -24.44 -3.06
C PRO A 240 5.94 -25.48 -2.79
N ASP A 241 7.16 -25.01 -2.54
CA ASP A 241 8.40 -25.77 -2.39
C ASP A 241 8.73 -26.17 -0.93
N ASN A 242 7.85 -25.86 0.02
CA ASN A 242 8.06 -26.23 1.42
C ASN A 242 7.05 -27.26 1.95
N ASP A 243 7.38 -27.88 3.09
CA ASP A 243 6.56 -28.92 3.72
C ASP A 243 5.16 -28.42 4.13
N ASN A 244 5.03 -27.11 4.32
CA ASN A 244 3.79 -26.43 4.68
C ASN A 244 2.90 -26.05 3.48
N ARG A 245 3.23 -26.49 2.25
CA ARG A 245 2.46 -26.20 1.02
C ARG A 245 0.95 -26.45 1.12
N ALA A 246 0.52 -27.44 1.90
CA ALA A 246 -0.90 -27.72 2.10
C ALA A 246 -1.64 -26.55 2.77
N GLY A 247 -0.90 -25.67 3.47
CA GLY A 247 -1.40 -24.43 4.04
C GLY A 247 -1.86 -23.40 3.01
N LEU A 248 -1.32 -23.41 1.78
CA LEU A 248 -1.70 -22.48 0.70
C LEU A 248 -3.20 -22.54 0.39
N TYR A 249 -3.78 -23.74 0.48
CA TYR A 249 -5.20 -23.98 0.24
C TYR A 249 -6.07 -23.91 1.50
N LYS A 250 -5.47 -23.61 2.66
CA LYS A 250 -6.16 -23.44 3.95
C LYS A 250 -6.28 -21.98 4.39
N ILE A 251 -5.70 -21.04 3.65
CA ILE A 251 -5.75 -19.61 3.95
C ILE A 251 -7.20 -19.12 3.91
N ARG A 252 -7.76 -18.73 5.06
CA ARG A 252 -9.11 -18.15 5.18
C ARG A 252 -9.12 -16.66 5.48
N GLN A 253 -8.05 -16.15 6.07
CA GLN A 253 -7.94 -14.74 6.44
C GLN A 253 -6.51 -14.25 6.19
N VAL A 254 -6.40 -13.05 5.63
CA VAL A 254 -5.15 -12.32 5.46
C VAL A 254 -5.26 -11.04 6.27
N ASP A 255 -4.46 -10.91 7.32
CA ASP A 255 -4.33 -9.65 8.04
C ASP A 255 -3.20 -8.85 7.42
N MET A 256 -3.50 -7.62 7.03
CA MET A 256 -2.51 -6.71 6.48
C MET A 256 -2.34 -5.48 7.36
N SER A 257 -1.10 -5.04 7.48
CA SER A 257 -0.74 -3.79 8.16
C SER A 257 0.15 -2.97 7.24
N LEU A 258 -0.36 -1.81 6.82
CA LEU A 258 0.39 -0.85 6.01
C LEU A 258 0.66 0.40 6.82
N MET A 259 1.93 0.79 6.89
CA MET A 259 2.34 2.00 7.57
C MET A 259 2.90 3.03 6.59
N PHE A 260 2.30 4.21 6.61
CA PHE A 260 2.70 5.34 5.79
C PHE A 260 3.20 6.48 6.66
N ARG A 261 4.18 7.23 6.14
CA ARG A 261 4.60 8.50 6.73
C ARG A 261 4.05 9.70 5.96
N SER A 262 4.05 10.86 6.58
CA SER A 262 3.75 12.13 5.90
C SER A 262 4.82 12.47 4.88
N ASN A 263 4.41 13.14 3.81
CA ASN A 263 5.33 13.61 2.77
C ASN A 263 6.18 14.82 3.18
N LYS A 264 5.77 15.51 4.25
CA LYS A 264 6.45 16.68 4.79
C LYS A 264 6.59 16.52 6.30
N GLU A 265 7.50 17.29 6.89
CA GLU A 265 7.58 17.44 8.33
C GLU A 265 6.22 17.89 8.89
N PHE A 266 5.61 17.06 9.72
CA PHE A 266 4.32 17.32 10.34
C PHE A 266 4.48 18.06 11.68
N PHE A 267 5.50 17.68 12.46
CA PHE A 267 5.80 18.28 13.76
C PHE A 267 6.78 19.45 13.61
N LYS A 268 6.49 20.57 14.28
CA LYS A 268 7.41 21.73 14.30
C LYS A 268 8.75 21.40 14.97
N THR A 269 8.71 20.51 15.97
CA THR A 269 9.88 20.09 16.76
C THR A 269 9.93 18.57 16.83
N LYS A 270 11.15 18.02 16.95
CA LYS A 270 11.34 16.58 17.17
C LYS A 270 10.65 16.17 18.49
N PRO A 271 9.92 15.04 18.53
CA PRO A 271 9.27 14.58 19.73
C PRO A 271 10.30 14.23 20.82
N LYS A 272 10.04 14.65 22.07
CA LYS A 272 10.92 14.34 23.22
C LYS A 272 10.98 12.85 23.56
N LYS A 273 9.98 12.07 23.13
CA LYS A 273 9.91 10.62 23.31
C LYS A 273 9.87 9.97 21.93
N LYS A 274 10.68 8.94 21.75
CA LYS A 274 10.68 8.14 20.53
C LYS A 274 9.31 7.49 20.33
N LYS A 275 8.84 7.49 19.08
CA LYS A 275 7.60 6.84 18.66
C LYS A 275 7.94 5.47 18.09
N TYR A 276 7.34 4.44 18.64
CA TYR A 276 7.57 3.07 18.21
C TYR A 276 6.54 2.66 17.16
N LEU A 277 6.98 1.89 16.16
CA LEU A 277 6.05 1.26 15.22
C LEU A 277 5.26 0.19 15.98
N LYS A 278 3.96 0.12 15.68
CA LYS A 278 3.13 -1.01 16.06
C LYS A 278 3.01 -1.90 14.83
N THR A 279 3.82 -2.95 14.76
CA THR A 279 3.71 -4.03 13.77
C THR A 279 2.77 -5.11 14.30
N LEU A 280 2.29 -5.98 13.42
CA LEU A 280 1.46 -7.12 13.83
C LEU A 280 2.33 -8.18 14.51
N ASN A 281 3.53 -8.42 13.99
CA ASN A 281 4.47 -9.37 14.56
C ASN A 281 5.56 -8.69 15.40
N LYS A 282 5.97 -9.35 16.49
CA LYS A 282 6.96 -8.86 17.47
C LYS A 282 8.39 -8.94 16.94
N ASP A 283 8.66 -9.91 16.07
CA ASP A 283 9.97 -10.13 15.43
C ASP A 283 10.33 -9.03 14.41
N ARG A 284 9.30 -8.40 13.85
CA ARG A 284 9.43 -7.45 12.75
C ARG A 284 10.02 -6.11 13.16
N TYR A 285 9.87 -5.73 14.42
CA TYR A 285 10.33 -4.44 14.92
C TYR A 285 11.40 -4.57 16.01
N GLY A 286 12.64 -4.22 15.64
CA GLY A 286 13.82 -4.27 16.52
C GLY A 286 13.88 -3.22 17.64
N GLY A 287 12.78 -2.54 17.96
CA GLY A 287 12.71 -1.61 19.10
C GLY A 287 13.30 -0.21 18.85
N VAL A 288 13.74 0.13 17.64
CA VAL A 288 14.35 1.43 17.32
C VAL A 288 13.26 2.47 17.04
N GLY A 289 12.86 3.22 18.07
CA GLY A 289 11.85 4.28 17.93
C GLY A 289 12.31 5.47 17.10
N PHE A 290 11.36 6.09 16.40
CA PHE A 290 11.54 7.27 15.56
C PHE A 290 11.39 8.56 16.37
N ASP A 291 12.32 9.48 16.21
CA ASP A 291 12.30 10.82 16.79
C ASP A 291 12.33 11.94 15.73
N ASP A 292 11.92 11.62 14.51
CA ASP A 292 11.74 12.59 13.44
C ASP A 292 10.43 13.38 13.55
N LYS A 293 10.29 14.34 12.64
CA LYS A 293 9.13 15.24 12.55
C LYS A 293 8.03 14.70 11.65
N TYR A 294 8.12 13.47 11.15
CA TYR A 294 7.10 12.91 10.25
C TYR A 294 5.97 12.26 11.03
N LEU A 295 4.74 12.50 10.59
CA LEU A 295 3.58 11.77 11.10
C LEU A 295 3.57 10.39 10.45
N ARG A 296 3.26 9.35 11.23
CA ARG A 296 3.03 8.01 10.73
C ARG A 296 1.59 7.61 11.00
N ASP A 297 0.97 6.98 10.02
CA ASP A 297 -0.36 6.40 10.13
C ASP A 297 -0.26 4.91 9.81
N ASN A 298 -0.83 4.07 10.68
CA ASN A 298 -0.88 2.63 10.47
C ASN A 298 -2.33 2.23 10.19
N VAL A 299 -2.55 1.53 9.08
CA VAL A 299 -3.84 0.95 8.72
C VAL A 299 -3.72 -0.56 8.81
N VAL A 300 -4.51 -1.15 9.70
CA VAL A 300 -4.60 -2.60 9.92
C VAL A 300 -5.97 -3.07 9.48
N VAL A 301 -6.00 -4.14 8.69
CA VAL A 301 -7.23 -4.73 8.18
C VAL A 301 -7.10 -6.24 8.10
N SER A 302 -8.15 -6.94 8.54
CA SER A 302 -8.37 -8.36 8.31
C SER A 302 -9.25 -8.60 7.09
N VAL A 303 -8.79 -9.42 6.15
CA VAL A 303 -9.49 -9.74 4.90
C VAL A 303 -9.76 -11.22 4.80
N ASN A 304 -11.03 -11.61 4.79
CA ASN A 304 -11.41 -13.01 4.63
C ASN A 304 -11.41 -13.40 3.15
N THR A 305 -10.72 -14.49 2.82
CA THR A 305 -10.72 -15.09 1.49
C THR A 305 -12.02 -15.84 1.28
N ARG A 306 -12.50 -15.91 0.03
CA ARG A 306 -13.80 -16.52 -0.30
C ARG A 306 -13.72 -17.71 -1.23
N ASN A 307 -12.65 -17.81 -2.02
CA ASN A 307 -12.52 -18.81 -3.09
C ASN A 307 -11.36 -19.79 -2.85
N ILE A 308 -10.70 -19.73 -1.70
CA ILE A 308 -9.59 -20.63 -1.33
C ILE A 308 -10.16 -21.75 -0.46
N GLY A 309 -9.86 -23.01 -0.77
CA GLY A 309 -10.23 -24.17 0.07
C GLY A 309 -11.71 -24.58 -0.04
N GLY A 310 -12.28 -24.51 -1.24
CA GLY A 310 -13.61 -25.02 -1.60
C GLY A 310 -13.54 -26.20 -2.56
#